data_AF-A0A816DH61-F1
#
_entry.id   AF-A0A816DH61-F1
#
_cell.length_a   1.000
_cell.length_b   1.000
_cell.length_c   1.000
_cell.angle_alpha   90.00
_cell.angle_beta   90.00
_cell.angle_gamma   90.00
#
_symmetry.space_group_name_H-M   'P 1'
#
loop_
_entity.id
_entity.type
_entity.pdbx_description
1 polymer ?
#
loop_
_entity_poly.entity_id
_entity_poly.type
_entity_poly.pdbx_seq_one_letter_code
_entity_poly.pdbx_strand_id
1 'polypeptide(L)'
;MMQIVSHILAADPDKTEINAENWYETEMFNIKPDIMTMIRNPQHPIFCYKWNAQIWIEQMKKFVVKDRQSKKYDLNRHLLRVTVMLNTIGVVRKKKYVVDDEEIILKSEPMKTIGYNHQSKLLYEKTIAQTDMKTPYPSINVIVINEDCLVLYEKLVSEGYRPLLLNMANATNPGGGYRKDDGAQ
;
A
#
# COMPACT_ATOMS: atom_id res chain seq x y z
N MET A 1 -16.73 23.14 -45.99
CA MET A 1 -16.69 23.46 -44.55
C MET A 1 -15.73 22.47 -43.91
N MET A 2 -14.57 22.93 -43.44
CA MET A 2 -13.55 22.08 -42.84
C MET A 2 -13.91 21.90 -41.36
N GLN A 3 -14.29 20.69 -40.96
CA GLN A 3 -14.58 20.37 -39.56
C GLN A 3 -13.25 20.37 -38.78
N ILE A 4 -13.02 21.44 -38.03
CA ILE A 4 -11.93 21.48 -37.05
C ILE A 4 -12.36 20.58 -35.89
N VAL A 5 -11.79 19.39 -35.81
CA VAL A 5 -11.93 18.54 -34.64
C VAL A 5 -11.15 19.23 -33.51
N SER A 6 -11.86 19.69 -32.48
CA SER A 6 -11.21 20.26 -31.30
C SER A 6 -10.41 19.16 -30.61
N HIS A 7 -9.09 19.21 -30.73
CA HIS A 7 -8.22 18.41 -29.89
C HIS A 7 -8.33 18.94 -28.47
N ILE A 8 -9.04 18.21 -27.61
CA ILE A 8 -8.92 18.40 -26.16
C ILE A 8 -7.44 18.14 -25.87
N LEU A 9 -6.72 19.17 -25.42
CA LEU A 9 -5.37 19.02 -24.87
C LEU A 9 -5.46 17.86 -23.88
N ALA A 10 -4.78 16.75 -24.19
CA ALA A 10 -4.67 15.64 -23.25
C ALA A 10 -4.11 16.26 -21.97
N ALA A 11 -4.96 16.34 -20.93
CA ALA A 11 -4.57 16.94 -19.68
C ALA A 11 -3.32 16.20 -19.22
N ASP A 12 -2.25 16.95 -18.93
CA ASP A 12 -1.02 16.40 -18.41
C ASP A 12 -1.37 15.52 -17.21
N PRO A 13 -1.20 14.18 -17.31
CA PRO A 13 -1.64 13.28 -16.24
C PRO A 13 -0.96 13.61 -14.92
N ASP A 14 0.26 14.15 -14.95
CA ASP A 14 1.00 14.57 -13.75
C ASP A 14 0.38 15.80 -13.05
N LYS A 15 -0.53 16.52 -13.71
CA LYS A 15 -1.28 17.67 -13.16
C LYS A 15 -2.76 17.37 -12.90
N THR A 16 -3.20 16.16 -13.22
CA THR A 16 -4.61 15.78 -13.16
C THR A 16 -4.83 14.83 -11.99
N GLU A 17 -5.78 15.14 -11.11
CA GLU A 17 -6.17 14.23 -10.03
C GLU A 17 -6.91 13.01 -10.58
N ILE A 18 -6.61 11.85 -10.01
CA ILE A 18 -7.41 10.64 -10.24
C ILE A 18 -8.84 10.88 -9.73
N ASN A 19 -9.84 10.54 -10.54
CA ASN A 19 -11.24 10.78 -10.21
C ASN A 19 -12.16 9.73 -10.85
N ALA A 20 -13.48 9.91 -10.70
CA ALA A 20 -14.48 9.00 -11.22
C ALA A 20 -14.40 8.87 -12.75
N GLU A 21 -14.37 9.99 -13.46
CA GLU A 21 -14.49 10.07 -14.92
C GLU A 21 -13.24 9.60 -15.65
N ASN A 22 -12.05 9.89 -15.10
CA ASN A 22 -10.78 9.55 -15.74
C ASN A 22 -10.23 8.17 -15.34
N TRP A 23 -10.79 7.55 -14.30
CA TRP A 23 -10.29 6.27 -13.79
C TRP A 23 -11.37 5.35 -13.23
N TYR A 24 -11.95 5.70 -12.07
CA TYR A 24 -12.71 4.73 -11.26
C TYR A 24 -13.99 4.22 -11.92
N GLU A 25 -14.59 4.99 -12.83
CA GLU A 25 -15.80 4.63 -13.56
C GLU A 25 -15.54 4.31 -15.04
N THR A 26 -14.26 4.36 -15.46
CA THR A 26 -13.83 4.17 -16.86
C THR A 26 -12.64 3.21 -16.95
N GLU A 27 -11.41 3.73 -16.99
CA GLU A 27 -10.18 2.99 -17.30
C GLU A 27 -9.87 1.86 -16.30
N MET A 28 -10.31 1.99 -15.05
CA MET A 28 -10.14 0.96 -14.03
C MET A 28 -10.76 -0.39 -14.45
N PHE A 29 -11.88 -0.38 -15.18
CA PHE A 29 -12.54 -1.61 -15.64
C PHE A 29 -11.84 -2.29 -16.82
N ASN A 30 -10.89 -1.61 -17.47
CA ASN A 30 -10.06 -2.17 -18.52
C ASN A 30 -8.91 -3.03 -17.96
N ILE A 31 -8.73 -3.07 -16.64
CA ILE A 31 -7.73 -3.90 -15.96
C ILE A 31 -8.16 -5.37 -16.03
N LYS A 32 -7.86 -6.01 -17.16
CA LYS A 32 -8.00 -7.46 -17.40
C LYS A 32 -6.72 -8.18 -17.03
N PRO A 33 -6.80 -9.48 -16.71
CA PRO A 33 -6.40 -10.09 -15.42
C PRO A 33 -4.89 -10.06 -15.11
N ASP A 34 -4.06 -9.61 -16.04
CA ASP A 34 -2.62 -9.51 -15.85
C ASP A 34 -2.18 -8.05 -15.65
N ILE A 35 -2.16 -7.66 -14.38
CA ILE A 35 -1.64 -6.37 -13.93
C ILE A 35 -0.18 -6.12 -14.33
N MET A 36 0.57 -7.18 -14.68
CA MET A 36 1.95 -7.04 -15.13
C MET A 36 2.06 -6.23 -16.42
N THR A 37 1.03 -6.22 -17.26
CA THR A 37 1.00 -5.40 -18.48
C THR A 37 1.12 -3.92 -18.16
N MET A 38 0.40 -3.45 -17.14
CA MET A 38 0.47 -2.09 -16.65
C MET A 38 1.80 -1.82 -15.95
N ILE A 39 2.24 -2.73 -15.06
CA ILE A 39 3.52 -2.59 -14.34
C ILE A 39 4.69 -2.46 -15.32
N ARG A 40 4.68 -3.16 -16.46
CA ARG A 40 5.72 -3.11 -17.50
C ARG A 40 5.68 -1.86 -18.36
N ASN A 41 4.63 -1.04 -18.27
CA ASN A 41 4.51 0.24 -18.98
C ASN A 41 4.64 1.40 -17.99
N PRO A 42 5.85 1.93 -17.73
CA PRO A 42 6.05 3.04 -16.79
C PRO A 42 5.31 4.32 -17.17
N GLN A 43 4.93 4.48 -18.45
CA GLN A 43 4.20 5.63 -18.97
C GLN A 43 2.67 5.47 -18.84
N HIS A 44 2.19 4.39 -18.22
CA HIS A 44 0.76 4.20 -18.01
C HIS A 44 0.19 5.35 -17.15
N PRO A 45 -0.93 5.99 -17.55
CA PRO A 45 -1.48 7.17 -16.87
C PRO A 45 -1.68 7.01 -15.35
N ILE A 46 -1.99 5.81 -14.89
CA ILE A 46 -2.15 5.48 -13.47
C ILE A 46 -0.94 5.83 -12.59
N PHE A 47 0.28 5.82 -13.15
CA PHE A 47 1.49 6.18 -12.42
C PHE A 47 1.74 7.69 -12.40
N CYS A 48 0.95 8.45 -13.17
CA CYS A 48 1.10 9.88 -13.35
C CYS A 48 0.02 10.68 -12.61
N TYR A 49 -1.21 10.18 -12.52
CA TYR A 49 -2.29 10.89 -11.82
C TYR A 49 -1.93 11.27 -10.38
N LYS A 50 -2.30 12.51 -9.99
CA LYS A 50 -2.23 12.96 -8.59
C LYS A 50 -3.22 12.15 -7.77
N TRP A 51 -2.76 11.59 -6.66
CA TRP A 51 -3.58 10.78 -5.77
C TRP A 51 -4.65 11.64 -5.09
N ASN A 52 -5.88 11.16 -5.05
CA ASN A 52 -6.98 11.78 -4.32
C ASN A 52 -7.60 10.72 -3.39
N ALA A 53 -7.29 10.80 -2.10
CA ALA A 53 -7.76 9.82 -1.12
C ALA A 53 -9.27 9.92 -0.89
N GLN A 54 -9.83 11.13 -0.96
CA GLN A 54 -11.24 11.39 -0.69
C GLN A 54 -12.14 10.70 -1.72
N ILE A 55 -11.83 10.85 -3.02
CA ILE A 55 -12.59 10.18 -4.08
C ILE A 55 -12.45 8.67 -3.99
N TRP A 56 -11.27 8.14 -3.62
CA TRP A 56 -11.10 6.71 -3.41
C TRP A 56 -11.99 6.19 -2.27
N ILE A 57 -12.06 6.92 -1.14
CA ILE A 57 -12.95 6.59 -0.01
C ILE A 57 -14.41 6.59 -0.47
N GLU A 58 -14.83 7.58 -1.25
CA GLU A 58 -16.19 7.66 -1.78
C GLU A 58 -16.52 6.47 -2.69
N GLN A 59 -15.61 6.12 -3.60
CA GLN A 59 -15.78 4.96 -4.47
C GLN A 59 -15.81 3.65 -3.67
N MET A 60 -14.93 3.48 -2.68
CA MET A 60 -14.95 2.32 -1.79
C MET A 60 -16.27 2.20 -1.01
N LYS A 61 -16.82 3.32 -0.51
CA LYS A 61 -18.11 3.35 0.20
C LYS A 61 -19.28 2.92 -0.69
N LYS A 62 -19.29 3.27 -1.98
CA LYS A 62 -20.32 2.82 -2.94
C LYS A 62 -20.41 1.29 -3.03
N PHE A 63 -19.29 0.60 -2.85
CA PHE A 63 -19.22 -0.87 -2.92
C PHE A 63 -19.22 -1.55 -1.54
N VAL A 64 -19.53 -0.84 -0.45
CA VAL A 64 -19.80 -1.47 0.85
C VAL A 64 -21.19 -2.12 0.79
N VAL A 65 -21.23 -3.42 0.48
CA VAL A 65 -22.48 -4.17 0.31
C VAL A 65 -23.21 -4.34 1.65
N LYS A 66 -24.51 -3.99 1.66
CA LYS A 66 -25.48 -4.30 2.74
C LYS A 66 -25.86 -5.78 2.85
N ASP A 67 -25.38 -6.63 1.94
CA ASP A 67 -25.82 -8.01 1.80
C ASP A 67 -24.65 -8.93 1.43
N ARG A 68 -24.24 -9.79 2.36
CA ARG A 68 -23.03 -10.63 2.29
C ARG A 68 -23.13 -11.81 1.31
N GLN A 69 -24.20 -11.91 0.51
CA GLN A 69 -24.54 -13.14 -0.21
C GLN A 69 -24.07 -13.24 -1.66
N SER A 70 -23.56 -12.19 -2.31
CA SER A 70 -22.97 -12.34 -3.66
C SER A 70 -21.53 -12.90 -3.56
N LYS A 71 -21.41 -14.23 -3.59
CA LYS A 71 -20.15 -15.01 -3.57
C LYS A 71 -19.19 -14.80 -4.76
N LYS A 72 -19.34 -13.74 -5.54
CA LYS A 72 -18.35 -13.33 -6.53
C LYS A 72 -17.49 -12.28 -5.83
N TYR A 73 -16.23 -12.62 -5.56
CA TYR A 73 -15.17 -11.68 -5.19
C TYR A 73 -15.51 -10.28 -5.69
N ASP A 74 -15.65 -9.32 -4.78
CA ASP A 74 -16.09 -7.96 -5.12
C ASP A 74 -15.05 -7.32 -6.04
N LEU A 75 -15.25 -7.55 -7.35
CA LEU A 75 -14.31 -7.19 -8.40
C LEU A 75 -14.03 -5.69 -8.37
N ASN A 76 -15.03 -4.89 -8.00
CA ASN A 76 -14.88 -3.44 -7.92
C ASN A 76 -13.99 -3.05 -6.75
N ARG A 77 -14.18 -3.64 -5.56
CA ARG A 77 -13.25 -3.44 -4.43
C ARG A 77 -11.85 -3.96 -4.73
N HIS A 78 -11.74 -5.06 -5.46
CA HIS A 78 -10.47 -5.57 -5.96
C HIS A 78 -9.76 -4.56 -6.85
N LEU A 79 -10.46 -4.02 -7.85
CA LEU A 79 -9.92 -3.02 -8.75
C LEU A 79 -9.55 -1.70 -8.03
N LEU A 80 -10.31 -1.32 -7.00
CA LEU A 80 -10.00 -0.16 -6.16
C LEU A 80 -8.73 -0.36 -5.33
N ARG A 81 -8.47 -1.57 -4.82
CA ARG A 81 -7.24 -1.91 -4.09
C ARG A 81 -6.04 -2.07 -5.02
N VAL A 82 -6.26 -2.65 -6.19
CA VAL A 82 -5.30 -2.67 -7.31
C VAL A 82 -4.88 -1.26 -7.73
N THR A 83 -5.81 -0.31 -7.75
CA THR A 83 -5.53 1.09 -8.07
C THR A 83 -4.55 1.71 -7.07
N VAL A 84 -4.78 1.50 -5.77
CA VAL A 84 -3.85 1.93 -4.70
C VAL A 84 -2.48 1.31 -4.90
N MET A 85 -2.42 -0.01 -5.15
CA MET A 85 -1.17 -0.71 -5.39
C MET A 85 -0.38 -0.09 -6.58
N LEU A 86 -1.04 0.14 -7.70
CA LEU A 86 -0.40 0.72 -8.89
C LEU A 86 0.13 2.13 -8.60
N ASN A 87 -0.66 2.95 -7.92
CA ASN A 87 -0.22 4.28 -7.48
C ASN A 87 1.03 4.19 -6.59
N THR A 88 1.02 3.31 -5.57
CA THR A 88 2.17 3.08 -4.68
C THR A 88 3.42 2.63 -5.45
N ILE A 89 3.29 1.76 -6.45
CA ILE A 89 4.41 1.37 -7.32
C ILE A 89 4.95 2.59 -8.08
N GLY A 90 4.06 3.43 -8.61
CA GLY A 90 4.43 4.69 -9.28
C GLY A 90 5.22 5.61 -8.36
N VAL A 91 4.75 5.80 -7.13
CA VAL A 91 5.40 6.61 -6.09
C VAL A 91 6.81 6.09 -5.77
N VAL A 92 6.96 4.77 -5.55
CA VAL A 92 8.27 4.15 -5.28
C VAL A 92 9.24 4.34 -6.45
N ARG A 93 8.76 4.22 -7.69
CA ARG A 93 9.58 4.46 -8.90
C ARG A 93 10.03 5.90 -9.02
N LYS A 94 9.11 6.86 -8.79
CA LYS A 94 9.39 8.29 -8.79
C LYS A 94 10.24 8.74 -7.60
N LYS A 95 10.32 7.91 -6.55
CA LYS A 95 10.97 8.20 -5.25
C LYS A 95 10.38 9.42 -4.55
N LYS A 96 9.14 9.79 -4.88
CA LYS A 96 8.45 10.94 -4.31
C LYS A 96 6.95 10.84 -4.53
N TYR A 97 6.21 11.56 -3.70
CA TYR A 97 4.77 11.76 -3.82
C TYR A 97 4.39 13.14 -3.29
N VAL A 98 3.15 13.57 -3.52
CA VAL A 98 2.66 14.87 -3.06
C VAL A 98 1.46 14.64 -2.12
N VAL A 99 1.45 15.33 -0.99
CA VAL A 99 0.33 15.38 -0.03
C VAL A 99 0.12 16.84 0.33
N ASP A 100 -1.12 17.34 0.25
CA ASP A 100 -1.46 18.74 0.57
C ASP A 100 -0.58 19.77 -0.14
N ASP A 101 -0.27 19.48 -1.42
CA ASP A 101 0.63 20.26 -2.29
C ASP A 101 2.10 20.34 -1.81
N GLU A 102 2.45 19.59 -0.77
CA GLU A 102 3.83 19.38 -0.33
C GLU A 102 4.43 18.13 -0.99
N GLU A 103 5.62 18.29 -1.57
CA GLU A 103 6.38 17.19 -2.14
C GLU A 103 7.16 16.45 -1.06
N ILE A 104 6.89 15.16 -0.91
CA ILE A 104 7.58 14.27 0.01
C ILE A 104 8.56 13.39 -0.79
N ILE A 105 9.84 13.54 -0.51
CA ILE A 105 10.92 12.74 -1.11
C ILE A 105 11.12 11.47 -0.27
N LEU A 106 11.04 10.31 -0.91
CA LEU A 106 11.30 9.02 -0.26
C LEU A 106 12.80 8.87 0.01
N LYS A 107 13.17 8.65 1.26
CA LYS A 107 14.54 8.28 1.63
C LYS A 107 14.83 6.87 1.11
N SER A 108 15.52 6.78 -0.03
CA SER A 108 15.91 5.50 -0.63
C SER A 108 17.23 4.96 -0.08
N GLU A 109 17.56 5.27 1.18
CA GLU A 109 18.72 4.66 1.83
C GLU A 109 18.53 3.14 1.77
N PRO A 110 19.57 2.37 1.38
CA PRO A 110 19.45 0.93 1.28
C PRO A 110 19.06 0.38 2.64
N MET A 111 17.83 -0.12 2.75
CA MET A 111 17.38 -0.79 3.96
C MET A 111 18.31 -1.95 4.22
N LYS A 112 18.92 -1.98 5.40
CA LYS A 112 19.76 -3.10 5.82
C LYS A 112 18.85 -4.28 6.15
N THR A 113 18.65 -5.18 5.19
CA THR A 113 17.97 -6.44 5.45
C THR A 113 18.91 -7.36 6.23
N ILE A 114 18.55 -7.66 7.46
CA ILE A 114 19.18 -8.75 8.22
C ILE A 114 18.41 -10.02 7.90
N GLY A 115 18.98 -10.85 7.03
CA GLY A 115 18.39 -12.14 6.67
C GLY A 115 18.68 -13.19 7.74
N TYR A 116 17.63 -13.72 8.36
CA TYR A 116 17.71 -14.95 9.16
C TYR A 116 17.10 -16.08 8.33
N ASN A 117 17.89 -17.07 7.94
CA ASN A 117 17.40 -18.33 7.35
C ASN A 117 17.34 -19.43 8.43
N HIS A 118 16.74 -20.58 8.12
CA HIS A 118 16.68 -21.75 9.02
C HIS A 118 18.07 -22.34 9.35
N GLN A 119 19.12 -21.90 8.66
CA GLN A 119 20.52 -22.20 8.94
C GLN A 119 21.20 -21.13 9.80
N SER A 120 20.53 -19.99 10.02
CA SER A 120 21.00 -18.89 10.85
C SER A 120 20.85 -19.33 12.29
N LYS A 121 21.90 -19.96 12.78
CA LYS A 121 22.05 -20.18 14.21
C LYS A 121 22.27 -18.80 14.81
N LEU A 122 21.34 -18.34 15.62
CA LEU A 122 21.70 -17.36 16.65
C LEU A 122 22.90 -17.98 17.36
N LEU A 123 24.09 -17.38 17.19
CA LEU A 123 25.25 -17.82 17.91
C LEU A 123 24.94 -17.53 19.36
N TYR A 124 24.65 -18.58 20.13
CA TYR A 124 24.57 -18.50 21.58
C TYR A 124 25.97 -18.13 22.06
N GLU A 125 26.23 -16.84 22.21
CA GLU A 125 27.51 -16.33 22.72
C GLU A 125 27.71 -16.76 24.18
N LYS A 126 26.60 -17.02 24.89
CA LYS A 126 26.56 -17.60 26.23
C LYS A 126 25.31 -18.45 26.44
N THR A 127 25.50 -19.61 27.08
CA THR A 127 24.43 -20.29 27.81
C THR A 127 24.18 -19.51 29.09
N ILE A 128 23.11 -18.73 29.14
CA ILE A 128 22.70 -18.01 30.36
C ILE A 128 21.72 -18.94 31.08
N ALA A 129 22.00 -19.29 32.34
CA ALA A 129 21.03 -20.03 33.14
C ALA A 129 19.76 -19.16 33.28
N GLN A 130 18.57 -19.74 33.26
CA GLN A 130 17.32 -18.98 33.38
C GLN A 130 17.29 -18.10 34.64
N THR A 131 18.02 -18.50 35.69
CA THR A 131 18.24 -17.73 36.94
C THR A 131 19.07 -16.46 36.75
N ASP A 132 19.93 -16.43 35.74
CA ASP A 132 20.82 -15.31 35.41
C ASP A 132 20.21 -14.38 34.35
N MET A 133 19.04 -14.73 33.78
CA MET A 133 18.27 -13.83 32.93
C MET A 133 17.70 -12.69 33.80
N LYS A 134 18.42 -11.57 33.86
CA LYS A 134 17.86 -10.33 34.38
C LYS A 134 16.68 -9.93 33.52
N THR A 135 15.51 -9.76 34.14
CA THR A 135 14.36 -9.15 33.47
C THR A 135 14.76 -7.72 33.10
N PRO A 136 14.85 -7.38 31.80
CA PRO A 136 15.39 -6.08 31.38
C PRO A 136 14.50 -4.92 31.84
N TYR A 137 13.24 -5.21 32.19
CA TYR A 137 12.25 -4.24 32.65
C TYR A 137 11.50 -4.79 33.87
N PRO A 138 11.10 -3.93 34.82
CA PRO A 138 10.41 -4.33 36.04
C PRO A 138 8.95 -4.77 35.80
N SER A 139 8.34 -4.35 34.70
CA SER A 139 6.98 -4.73 34.30
C SER A 139 6.80 -4.63 32.79
N ILE A 140 5.81 -5.36 32.26
CA ILE A 140 5.41 -5.33 30.85
C ILE A 140 3.92 -5.00 30.81
N ASN A 141 3.55 -3.96 30.06
CA ASN A 141 2.16 -3.63 29.80
C ASN A 141 1.74 -4.25 28.46
N VAL A 142 0.69 -5.08 28.48
CA VAL A 142 0.12 -5.70 27.28
C VAL A 142 -1.28 -5.12 27.08
N ILE A 143 -1.53 -4.58 25.88
CA ILE A 143 -2.81 -3.97 25.52
C ILE A 143 -3.29 -4.62 24.23
N VAL A 144 -4.57 -4.99 24.20
CA VAL A 144 -5.23 -5.52 23.00
C VAL A 144 -6.20 -4.45 22.48
N ILE A 145 -5.98 -3.98 21.26
CA ILE A 145 -6.75 -2.90 20.63
C ILE A 145 -7.23 -3.39 19.26
N ASN A 146 -8.46 -3.04 18.89
CA ASN A 146 -9.00 -3.26 17.56
C ASN A 146 -8.73 -2.02 16.68
N GLU A 147 -7.50 -1.89 16.18
CA GLU A 147 -7.01 -0.76 15.38
C GLU A 147 -6.12 -1.29 14.24
N ASP A 148 -6.01 -0.54 13.14
CA ASP A 148 -5.03 -0.80 12.09
C ASP A 148 -3.59 -0.62 12.60
N CYS A 149 -2.67 -1.48 12.14
CA CYS A 149 -1.32 -1.51 12.67
C CYS A 149 -0.49 -0.28 12.29
N LEU A 150 -0.71 0.32 11.12
CA LEU A 150 -0.02 1.54 10.71
C LEU A 150 -0.57 2.77 11.44
N VAL A 151 -1.89 2.80 11.70
CA VAL A 151 -2.51 3.84 12.53
C VAL A 151 -1.93 3.81 13.95
N LEU A 152 -1.85 2.62 14.56
CA LEU A 152 -1.25 2.48 15.89
C LEU A 152 0.26 2.81 15.87
N TYR A 153 0.98 2.40 14.82
CA TYR A 153 2.40 2.71 14.66
C TYR A 153 2.62 4.23 14.61
N GLU A 154 1.87 4.95 13.80
CA GLU A 154 1.93 6.41 13.68
C GLU A 154 1.66 7.09 15.02
N LYS A 155 0.61 6.65 15.72
CA LYS A 155 0.31 7.14 17.08
C LYS A 155 1.49 6.96 18.03
N LEU A 156 2.08 5.76 18.08
CA LEU A 156 3.22 5.48 18.97
C LEU A 156 4.45 6.32 18.61
N VAL A 157 4.71 6.54 17.31
CA VAL A 157 5.79 7.45 16.88
C VAL A 157 5.51 8.88 17.34
N SER A 158 4.27 9.36 17.22
CA SER A 158 3.88 10.71 17.68
C SER A 158 4.04 10.90 19.20
N GLU A 159 3.91 9.81 19.97
CA GLU A 159 4.13 9.78 21.42
C GLU A 159 5.63 9.64 21.79
N GLY A 160 6.53 9.60 20.79
CA GLY A 160 7.98 9.55 20.98
C GLY A 160 8.56 8.14 21.08
N TYR A 161 7.78 7.09 20.83
CA TYR A 161 8.28 5.72 20.81
C TYR A 161 8.99 5.37 19.49
N ARG A 162 9.74 4.27 19.51
CA ARG A 162 10.36 3.64 18.33
C ARG A 162 9.80 2.22 18.14
N PRO A 163 8.54 2.10 17.71
CA PRO A 163 7.86 0.81 17.64
C PRO A 163 8.49 -0.11 16.60
N LEU A 164 8.44 -1.42 16.88
CA LEU A 164 8.71 -2.48 15.92
C LEU A 164 7.38 -3.08 15.48
N LEU A 165 7.20 -3.21 14.16
CA LEU A 165 5.99 -3.78 13.59
C LEU A 165 6.28 -5.17 13.02
N LEU A 166 5.50 -6.15 13.47
CA LEU A 166 5.52 -7.48 12.87
C LEU A 166 4.66 -7.46 11.60
N ASN A 167 5.27 -7.83 10.47
CA ASN A 167 4.53 -8.08 9.23
C ASN A 167 4.08 -9.54 9.19
N MET A 168 2.80 -9.78 8.94
CA MET A 168 2.21 -11.12 8.76
C MET A 168 2.49 -11.65 7.34
N ALA A 169 3.78 -11.74 7.00
CA ALA A 169 4.24 -11.95 5.65
C ALA A 169 3.89 -13.33 5.09
N ASN A 170 3.60 -13.37 3.78
CA ASN A 170 3.49 -14.62 3.05
C ASN A 170 4.86 -15.26 2.85
N ALA A 171 4.96 -16.58 3.11
CA ALA A 171 6.22 -17.32 3.05
C ALA A 171 6.86 -17.40 1.64
N THR A 172 6.09 -17.15 0.58
CA THR A 172 6.51 -17.40 -0.81
C THR A 172 6.46 -16.17 -1.71
N ASN A 173 5.61 -15.20 -1.38
CA ASN A 173 5.37 -14.01 -2.20
C ASN A 173 5.61 -12.74 -1.38
N PRO A 174 6.63 -11.91 -1.70
CA PRO A 174 6.81 -10.61 -1.06
C PRO A 174 5.56 -9.74 -1.20
N GLY A 175 5.06 -9.22 -0.07
CA GLY A 175 3.78 -8.48 -0.02
C GLY A 175 2.53 -9.37 -0.13
N GLY A 176 2.68 -10.69 -0.10
CA GLY A 176 1.56 -11.63 -0.20
C GLY A 176 0.82 -11.55 -1.54
N GLY A 177 -0.50 -11.74 -1.49
CA GLY A 177 -1.37 -11.61 -2.65
C GLY A 177 -1.85 -10.18 -2.90
N TYR A 178 -1.05 -9.16 -2.58
CA TYR A 178 -1.41 -7.76 -2.87
C TYR A 178 -1.77 -7.54 -4.36
N ARG A 179 -1.15 -8.31 -5.27
CA ARG A 179 -1.47 -8.32 -6.71
C ARG A 179 -2.84 -8.94 -7.04
N LYS A 180 -3.40 -9.71 -6.12
CA LYS A 180 -4.68 -10.44 -6.23
C LYS A 180 -5.77 -9.91 -5.31
N ASP A 181 -5.46 -8.89 -4.49
CA ASP A 181 -6.35 -8.30 -3.49
C ASP A 181 -6.79 -9.26 -2.36
N ASP A 182 -5.84 -9.93 -1.73
CA ASP A 182 -6.16 -10.86 -0.64
C ASP A 182 -6.72 -10.16 0.63
N GLY A 183 -6.78 -8.82 0.65
CA GLY A 183 -7.40 -8.06 1.75
C GLY A 183 -6.84 -8.39 3.13
N ALA A 184 -5.53 -8.61 3.19
CA ALA A 184 -4.78 -9.00 4.38
C ALA A 184 -3.89 -7.84 4.88
N GLN A 185 -3.29 -8.05 6.05
CA GLN A 185 -2.27 -7.16 6.62
C GLN A 185 -0.95 -7.24 5.85
#